data_AF-A0A950K4Y3-F1
#
_entry.id   AF-A0A950K4Y3-F1
#
_cell.length_a   1.000
_cell.length_b   1.000
_cell.length_c   1.000
_cell.angle_alpha   90.00
_cell.angle_beta   90.00
_cell.angle_gamma   90.00
#
_symmetry.space_group_name_H-M   'P 1'
#
loop_
_entity.id
_entity.type
_entity.pdbx_description
1 polymer ?
#
loop_
_entity_poly.entity_id
_entity_poly.type
_entity_poly.pdbx_seq_one_letter_code
_entity_poly.pdbx_strand_id
1 'polypeptide(L)'
;MDEMDDQAQQEEVVVQGKQGWLANAPWWLISVGIHAVLILGATLVAIEKLVAIDEGEVAVVVTAKSAPVVAEIERPRDVFERKGIPKDDQVAQPTDEPAIFFPEAKESDHNESADNEDYHQMKGDSKDFLSYIKGEAGGFRGRQAGKNPGVYDTMGVGVGGGGGGRYGGRFGGRENLVARGGGTRATESAVLAALKWLARHQGADGGWGADSFMSQCVGGRCGGPGERDYDTGLTAISLLAFLGAGYSQLSKDEYPDPANPGRVLKFGEVVKKGLQWLLSHQDPEGCLGERGMKYLYNHTTAALCLSEAYGMTASQPLKEPAQKAIDFVVSAQNPGKGWRYSAKCGDNDSSVTGWAVMALKSAELSELSFPKTAYEGALNWFNEATEQNGYYQVGYNARSTGKVYVPGKNEQFDHHASMSSVAVMSRIFMQKKKSEPALGAVNLLVSDLPEWKTNKIDFYYWYYSSLALFQFDGPEGPMWKKWNEPMK
;
A
#
# COMPACT_ATOMS: atom_id res chain seq x y z
N MET A 1 12.06 -85.10 -30.53
CA MET A 1 12.55 -85.93 -29.42
C MET A 1 13.47 -85.03 -28.62
N ASP A 2 12.86 -84.49 -27.57
CA ASP A 2 13.34 -83.89 -26.33
C ASP A 2 14.33 -82.72 -26.29
N GLU A 3 13.83 -81.71 -25.57
CA GLU A 3 14.40 -80.47 -25.04
C GLU A 3 15.56 -80.71 -24.07
N MET A 4 16.45 -79.72 -23.97
CA MET A 4 17.22 -79.33 -22.78
C MET A 4 18.09 -78.12 -23.20
N ASP A 5 18.36 -77.08 -22.45
CA ASP A 5 17.75 -76.41 -21.30
C ASP A 5 18.40 -75.01 -21.32
N ASP A 6 17.66 -74.00 -20.90
CA ASP A 6 17.94 -72.58 -21.07
C ASP A 6 18.76 -72.06 -19.88
N GLN A 7 20.02 -71.62 -20.08
CA GLN A 7 20.74 -70.83 -19.06
C GLN A 7 21.66 -69.77 -19.71
N ALA A 8 21.21 -68.52 -19.60
CA ALA A 8 21.96 -67.31 -19.84
C ALA A 8 23.06 -67.12 -18.77
N GLN A 9 24.32 -66.99 -19.20
CA GLN A 9 25.43 -66.55 -18.36
C GLN A 9 25.75 -65.08 -18.65
N GLN A 10 25.64 -64.25 -17.61
CA GLN A 10 26.22 -62.91 -17.52
C GLN A 10 27.73 -63.02 -17.28
N GLU A 11 28.55 -62.29 -18.03
CA GLU A 11 29.93 -61.95 -17.66
C GLU A 11 30.22 -60.46 -17.92
N GLU A 12 31.08 -59.92 -17.05
CA GLU A 12 31.19 -58.54 -16.57
C GLU A 12 31.66 -57.48 -17.59
N VAL A 13 31.08 -56.29 -17.49
CA VAL A 13 31.65 -55.05 -18.02
C VAL A 13 32.74 -54.56 -17.06
N VAL A 14 34.00 -54.70 -17.46
CA VAL A 14 35.16 -54.10 -16.77
C VAL A 14 35.13 -52.58 -16.94
N VAL A 15 34.76 -51.85 -15.88
CA VAL A 15 34.85 -50.39 -15.81
C VAL A 15 36.30 -49.99 -15.50
N GLN A 16 37.04 -49.49 -16.49
CA GLN A 16 38.32 -48.79 -16.26
C GLN A 16 38.05 -47.46 -15.54
N GLY A 17 38.32 -47.41 -14.23
CA GLY A 17 38.30 -46.19 -13.44
C GLY A 17 39.43 -45.23 -13.86
N LYS A 18 39.07 -44.03 -14.36
CA LYS A 18 40.01 -42.91 -14.52
C LYS A 18 40.46 -42.44 -13.13
N GLN A 19 41.69 -42.77 -12.76
CA GLN A 19 42.32 -42.27 -11.54
C GLN A 19 42.58 -40.76 -11.69
N GLY A 20 42.00 -39.94 -10.81
CA GLY A 20 42.13 -38.48 -10.84
C GLY A 20 43.56 -38.01 -10.55
N TRP A 21 43.98 -36.94 -11.22
CA TRP A 21 45.33 -36.36 -11.14
C TRP A 21 45.81 -35.98 -9.73
N LEU A 22 44.89 -35.79 -8.78
CA LEU A 22 45.19 -35.52 -7.36
C LEU A 22 45.73 -36.75 -6.61
N ALA A 23 45.51 -37.97 -7.09
CA ALA A 23 46.01 -39.19 -6.43
C ALA A 23 47.52 -39.42 -6.61
N ASN A 24 48.14 -38.75 -7.59
CA ASN A 24 49.57 -38.87 -7.91
C ASN A 24 50.37 -37.59 -7.60
N ALA A 25 49.75 -36.58 -6.99
CA ALA A 25 50.47 -35.39 -6.57
C ALA A 25 51.38 -35.73 -5.39
N PRO A 26 52.69 -35.42 -5.45
CA PRO A 26 53.59 -35.74 -4.36
C PRO A 26 53.16 -34.98 -3.10
N TRP A 27 53.14 -35.66 -1.96
CA TRP A 27 52.59 -35.19 -0.67
C TRP A 27 53.10 -33.80 -0.24
N TRP A 28 54.30 -33.41 -0.65
CA TRP A 28 54.86 -32.07 -0.38
C TRP A 28 54.07 -30.95 -1.07
N LEU A 29 53.47 -31.20 -2.23
CA LEU A 29 52.73 -30.21 -3.03
C LEU A 29 51.34 -29.93 -2.42
N ILE A 30 50.69 -30.97 -1.89
CA ILE A 30 49.47 -30.85 -1.08
C ILE A 30 49.77 -30.08 0.22
N SER A 31 50.89 -30.40 0.87
CA SER A 31 51.34 -29.71 2.09
C SER A 31 51.58 -28.22 1.84
N VAL A 32 52.26 -27.85 0.74
CA VAL A 32 52.48 -26.44 0.35
C VAL A 32 51.15 -25.71 0.14
N GLY A 33 50.18 -26.35 -0.52
CA GLY A 33 48.85 -25.77 -0.72
C GLY A 33 48.12 -25.48 0.60
N ILE A 34 48.17 -26.42 1.56
CA ILE A 34 47.55 -26.26 2.88
C ILE A 34 48.22 -25.13 3.66
N HIS A 35 49.56 -25.06 3.66
CA HIS A 35 50.29 -24.00 4.35
C HIS A 35 50.03 -22.63 3.74
N ALA A 36 49.88 -22.52 2.41
CA ALA A 36 49.54 -21.26 1.76
C ALA A 36 48.17 -20.73 2.20
N VAL A 37 47.16 -21.60 2.33
CA VAL A 37 45.83 -21.22 2.81
C VAL A 37 45.86 -20.80 4.28
N LEU A 38 46.60 -21.52 5.13
CA LEU A 38 46.74 -21.18 6.55
C LEU A 38 47.47 -19.85 6.76
N ILE A 39 48.54 -19.59 6.00
CA ILE A 39 49.25 -18.31 6.05
C ILE A 39 48.30 -17.19 5.65
N LEU A 40 47.58 -17.34 4.53
CA LEU A 40 46.68 -16.30 4.02
C LEU A 40 45.53 -15.98 5.00
N GLY A 41 44.98 -17.00 5.66
CA GLY A 41 44.02 -16.83 6.75
C GLY A 41 44.60 -16.11 7.97
N ALA A 42 45.82 -16.47 8.38
CA ALA A 42 46.50 -15.80 9.49
C ALA A 42 46.83 -14.33 9.17
N THR A 43 47.20 -14.00 7.93
CA THR A 43 47.46 -12.61 7.52
C THR A 43 46.19 -11.76 7.56
N LEU A 44 45.03 -12.30 7.15
CA LEU A 44 43.75 -11.59 7.22
C LEU A 44 43.37 -11.24 8.66
N VAL A 45 43.50 -12.19 9.59
CA VAL A 45 43.22 -11.95 11.02
C VAL A 45 44.21 -10.95 11.63
N ALA A 46 45.48 -10.97 11.20
CA ALA A 46 46.47 -10.00 11.66
C ALA A 46 46.15 -8.57 11.17
N ILE A 47 45.68 -8.41 9.93
CA ILE A 47 45.27 -7.11 9.37
C ILE A 47 44.05 -6.58 10.14
N GLU A 48 43.06 -7.41 10.44
CA GLU A 48 41.89 -7.01 11.22
C GLU A 48 42.28 -6.48 12.62
N LYS A 49 43.23 -7.15 13.28
CA LYS A 49 43.73 -6.70 14.60
C LYS A 49 44.58 -5.43 14.55
N LEU A 50 45.28 -5.18 13.44
CA LEU A 50 46.12 -3.99 13.28
C LEU A 50 45.34 -2.74 12.84
N VAL A 51 44.12 -2.93 12.30
CA VAL A 51 43.26 -1.84 11.79
C VAL A 51 42.10 -1.54 12.76
N ALA A 52 42.19 -1.97 14.02
CA ALA A 52 41.24 -1.54 15.06
C ALA A 52 41.34 0.00 15.23
N ILE A 53 40.37 0.72 14.68
CA ILE A 53 40.26 2.17 14.76
C ILE A 53 39.85 2.52 16.19
N ASP A 54 40.70 3.30 16.86
CA ASP A 54 40.47 3.83 18.20
C ASP A 54 39.34 4.87 18.15
N GLU A 55 38.11 4.47 18.50
CA GLU A 55 36.98 5.39 18.67
C GLU A 55 37.19 6.18 19.98
N GLY A 56 37.93 7.28 19.89
CA GLY A 56 38.07 8.23 21.00
C GLY A 56 36.72 8.84 21.40
N GLU A 57 36.46 8.93 22.71
CA GLU A 57 35.27 9.57 23.27
C GLU A 57 35.17 11.04 22.83
N VAL A 58 34.18 11.36 21.99
CA VAL A 58 33.85 12.74 21.63
C VAL A 58 32.99 13.34 22.73
N ALA A 59 33.61 14.11 23.64
CA ALA A 59 32.90 14.96 24.59
C ALA A 59 32.25 16.15 23.85
N VAL A 60 30.96 16.04 23.54
CA VAL A 60 30.18 17.15 22.96
C VAL A 60 29.80 18.12 24.08
N VAL A 61 30.55 19.21 24.22
CA VAL A 61 30.16 20.35 25.07
C VAL A 61 29.11 21.18 24.34
N VAL A 62 27.85 21.05 24.77
CA VAL A 62 26.73 21.87 24.27
C VAL A 62 26.70 23.20 25.03
N THR A 63 27.29 24.26 24.47
CA THR A 63 27.00 25.63 24.89
C THR A 63 25.76 26.13 24.15
N ALA A 64 24.62 26.20 24.84
CA ALA A 64 23.42 26.85 24.33
C ALA A 64 23.65 28.37 24.23
N LYS A 65 23.63 28.92 23.00
CA LYS A 65 23.45 30.36 22.82
C LYS A 65 21.99 30.70 23.12
N SER A 66 21.75 31.48 24.18
CA SER A 66 20.45 32.08 24.45
C SER A 66 20.03 32.95 23.27
N ALA A 67 18.86 32.68 22.69
CA ALA A 67 18.26 33.54 21.69
C ALA A 67 17.95 34.93 22.30
N PRO A 68 18.07 36.03 21.53
CA PRO A 68 17.68 37.35 22.01
C PRO A 68 16.17 37.38 22.28
N VAL A 69 15.80 37.91 23.45
CA VAL A 69 14.41 38.16 23.83
C VAL A 69 13.81 39.15 22.84
N VAL A 70 12.89 38.68 22.00
CA VAL A 70 12.07 39.56 21.16
C VAL A 70 11.06 40.23 22.09
N ALA A 71 11.16 41.54 22.24
CA ALA A 71 10.17 42.32 22.99
C ALA A 71 8.79 42.17 22.34
N GLU A 72 7.84 41.65 23.11
CA GLU A 72 6.46 41.46 22.70
C GLU A 72 5.81 42.85 22.52
N ILE A 73 5.49 43.21 21.28
CA ILE A 73 4.76 44.44 20.98
C ILE A 73 3.28 44.16 21.28
N GLU A 74 2.81 44.60 22.45
CA GLU A 74 1.38 44.59 22.76
C GLU A 74 0.63 45.48 21.77
N ARG A 75 -0.20 44.87 20.93
CA ARG A 75 -1.20 45.59 20.14
C ARG A 75 -2.53 45.57 20.92
N PRO A 76 -3.15 46.73 21.20
CA PRO A 76 -4.44 46.76 21.86
C PRO A 76 -5.51 46.08 20.98
N ARG A 77 -6.29 45.17 21.58
CA ARG A 77 -7.43 44.53 20.92
C ARG A 77 -8.59 45.52 20.85
N ASP A 78 -9.05 45.83 19.64
CA ASP A 78 -10.33 46.51 19.45
C ASP A 78 -11.49 45.57 19.85
N VAL A 79 -12.28 46.01 20.82
CA VAL A 79 -13.51 45.35 21.27
C VAL A 79 -14.63 45.73 20.31
N PHE A 80 -15.06 44.81 19.46
CA PHE A 80 -16.29 44.96 18.70
C PHE A 80 -17.45 44.31 19.48
N GLU A 81 -18.41 45.10 19.96
CA GLU A 81 -19.70 44.59 20.45
C GLU A 81 -20.52 44.05 19.28
N ARG A 82 -20.75 42.73 19.24
CA ARG A 82 -21.70 42.10 18.32
C ARG A 82 -23.11 42.15 18.92
N LYS A 83 -24.06 42.77 18.23
CA LYS A 83 -25.49 42.58 18.49
C LYS A 83 -25.87 41.13 18.18
N GLY A 84 -26.55 40.47 19.12
CA GLY A 84 -26.99 39.07 19.01
C GLY A 84 -28.00 38.82 17.89
N ILE A 85 -28.11 37.55 17.50
CA ILE A 85 -29.00 37.04 16.44
C ILE A 85 -30.47 37.07 16.94
N PRO A 86 -31.47 37.41 16.10
CA PRO A 86 -32.88 37.33 16.48
C PRO A 86 -33.29 35.89 16.82
N LYS A 87 -34.07 35.72 17.90
CA LYS A 87 -34.70 34.43 18.24
C LYS A 87 -35.90 34.18 17.33
N ASP A 88 -35.95 33.00 16.74
CA ASP A 88 -37.04 32.55 15.89
C ASP A 88 -38.10 31.87 16.78
N ASP A 89 -39.12 32.63 17.18
CA ASP A 89 -40.25 32.15 17.97
C ASP A 89 -41.36 31.61 17.05
N GLN A 90 -41.12 30.48 16.37
CA GLN A 90 -42.18 29.72 15.72
C GLN A 90 -42.12 28.25 16.11
N VAL A 91 -42.97 27.88 17.07
CA VAL A 91 -43.27 26.51 17.48
C VAL A 91 -43.96 25.80 16.31
N ALA A 92 -43.25 24.89 15.63
CA ALA A 92 -43.83 23.99 14.65
C ALA A 92 -44.85 23.07 15.35
N GLN A 93 -46.08 23.00 14.82
CA GLN A 93 -47.12 22.13 15.37
C GLN A 93 -46.83 20.64 15.05
N PRO A 94 -47.15 19.70 15.97
CA PRO A 94 -46.91 18.28 15.76
C PRO A 94 -47.88 17.69 14.72
N THR A 95 -47.38 16.82 13.85
CA THR A 95 -48.15 16.05 12.87
C THR A 95 -48.49 14.64 13.38
N ASP A 96 -49.67 14.13 13.05
CA ASP A 96 -50.27 12.85 13.52
C ASP A 96 -49.64 11.56 12.93
N GLU A 97 -48.36 11.53 12.57
CA GLU A 97 -47.72 10.29 12.14
C GLU A 97 -47.24 9.47 13.35
N PRO A 98 -47.60 8.17 13.47
CA PRO A 98 -47.20 7.37 14.62
C PRO A 98 -45.69 7.12 14.59
N ALA A 99 -44.99 7.63 15.59
CA ALA A 99 -43.57 7.38 15.82
C ALA A 99 -43.32 5.88 16.01
N ILE A 100 -42.36 5.35 15.26
CA ILE A 100 -41.90 3.96 15.39
C ILE A 100 -41.26 3.81 16.77
N PHE A 101 -41.93 3.10 17.67
CA PHE A 101 -41.47 2.89 19.05
C PHE A 101 -40.67 1.59 19.16
N PHE A 102 -39.38 1.69 19.52
CA PHE A 102 -38.51 0.56 19.81
C PHE A 102 -38.34 0.43 21.33
N PRO A 103 -39.03 -0.51 22.00
CA PRO A 103 -39.12 -0.57 23.47
C PRO A 103 -37.79 -0.87 24.19
N GLU A 104 -36.76 -1.30 23.45
CA GLU A 104 -35.43 -1.62 23.99
C GLU A 104 -34.41 -0.48 23.80
N ALA A 105 -34.76 0.58 23.06
CA ALA A 105 -33.91 1.74 22.89
C ALA A 105 -33.95 2.59 24.17
N LYS A 106 -32.80 2.77 24.82
CA LYS A 106 -32.66 3.83 25.84
C LYS A 106 -32.64 5.17 25.13
N GLU A 107 -33.53 6.08 25.51
CA GLU A 107 -33.45 7.47 25.08
C GLU A 107 -32.13 8.06 25.55
N SER A 108 -31.26 8.36 24.59
CA SER A 108 -30.13 9.26 24.76
C SER A 108 -30.48 10.52 24.00
N ASP A 109 -30.38 11.68 24.65
CA ASP A 109 -30.59 12.99 24.05
C ASP A 109 -29.39 13.46 23.20
N HIS A 110 -28.37 12.62 23.02
CA HIS A 110 -27.16 12.90 22.26
C HIS A 110 -26.50 11.64 21.65
N ASN A 111 -25.73 11.83 20.56
CA ASN A 111 -24.82 10.82 20.01
C ASN A 111 -23.45 10.96 20.69
N GLU A 112 -23.03 9.96 21.45
CA GLU A 112 -21.68 9.93 22.05
C GLU A 112 -20.66 9.40 21.05
N SER A 113 -19.62 10.17 20.75
CA SER A 113 -18.34 9.63 20.31
C SER A 113 -17.56 9.16 21.53
N ALA A 114 -16.80 8.07 21.40
CA ALA A 114 -16.09 7.43 22.51
C ALA A 114 -14.91 8.24 23.10
N ASP A 115 -14.74 9.50 22.70
CA ASP A 115 -13.59 10.36 22.98
C ASP A 115 -13.90 11.61 23.81
N ASN A 116 -15.08 11.71 24.45
CA ASN A 116 -15.38 12.79 25.39
C ASN A 116 -15.25 14.21 24.75
N GLU A 117 -15.65 14.36 23.47
CA GLU A 117 -15.65 15.66 22.79
C GLU A 117 -16.87 16.53 23.18
N ASP A 118 -16.65 17.84 23.33
CA ASP A 118 -17.68 18.80 23.75
C ASP A 118 -18.76 19.04 22.68
N TYR A 119 -20.01 19.20 23.16
CA TYR A 119 -21.23 19.44 22.38
C TYR A 119 -21.08 20.58 21.35
N HIS A 120 -21.52 20.32 20.11
CA HIS A 120 -21.54 21.26 18.97
C HIS A 120 -20.17 21.71 18.44
N GLN A 121 -19.08 21.04 18.81
CA GLN A 121 -17.81 21.15 18.10
C GLN A 121 -17.43 19.82 17.46
N MET A 122 -17.73 19.68 16.17
CA MET A 122 -16.99 18.74 15.32
C MET A 122 -15.72 19.44 14.83
N LYS A 123 -14.55 18.82 14.98
CA LYS A 123 -13.41 19.14 14.10
C LYS A 123 -13.73 18.68 12.67
N GLY A 124 -14.43 19.53 11.93
CA GLY A 124 -14.58 19.38 10.48
C GLY A 124 -15.99 19.48 9.91
N ASP A 125 -17.01 19.86 10.68
CA ASP A 125 -18.33 20.12 10.11
C ASP A 125 -18.44 21.57 9.65
N SER A 126 -17.71 21.89 8.58
CA SER A 126 -18.03 23.06 7.75
C SER A 126 -18.31 22.56 6.35
N LYS A 127 -19.45 22.96 5.77
CA LYS A 127 -19.82 22.69 4.36
C LYS A 127 -18.90 23.40 3.34
N ASP A 128 -17.79 23.98 3.80
CA ASP A 128 -16.72 24.57 3.00
C ASP A 128 -15.68 23.55 2.50
N PHE A 129 -15.99 22.24 2.61
CA PHE A 129 -15.13 21.14 2.17
C PHE A 129 -15.01 21.00 0.64
N LEU A 130 -15.23 22.07 -0.14
CA LEU A 130 -15.16 22.06 -1.60
C LEU A 130 -14.51 23.35 -2.17
N SER A 131 -13.22 23.36 -2.49
CA SER A 131 -12.73 24.15 -3.64
C SER A 131 -11.69 23.47 -4.58
N TYR A 132 -11.85 23.69 -5.89
CA TYR A 132 -10.71 24.04 -6.74
C TYR A 132 -11.03 25.37 -7.42
N ILE A 133 -10.14 26.36 -7.28
CA ILE A 133 -10.02 27.52 -8.17
C ILE A 133 -8.52 27.71 -8.47
N LYS A 134 -8.22 28.08 -9.71
CA LYS A 134 -6.87 28.31 -10.25
C LYS A 134 -6.21 29.54 -9.59
N GLY A 135 -5.05 29.35 -8.94
CA GLY A 135 -4.14 30.42 -8.46
C GLY A 135 -3.88 30.44 -6.93
N GLU A 136 -2.70 29.93 -6.54
CA GLU A 136 -1.91 30.16 -5.29
C GLU A 136 -2.48 29.69 -3.91
N ALA A 137 -1.74 29.11 -2.93
CA ALA A 137 -0.32 28.93 -2.59
C ALA A 137 -0.08 27.57 -1.87
N GLY A 138 1.15 27.02 -1.88
CA GLY A 138 1.46 25.61 -1.52
C GLY A 138 1.74 25.27 -0.03
N GLY A 139 1.71 23.96 0.28
CA GLY A 139 2.21 23.35 1.53
C GLY A 139 1.30 22.27 2.16
N PHE A 140 1.94 21.29 2.82
CA PHE A 140 1.39 20.09 3.49
C PHE A 140 0.24 20.31 4.50
N ARG A 141 -0.01 21.55 4.96
CA ARG A 141 -0.96 21.86 6.05
C ARG A 141 -2.18 22.67 5.62
N GLY A 142 -2.75 22.32 4.47
CA GLY A 142 -4.16 22.58 4.16
C GLY A 142 -4.41 23.52 2.98
N ARG A 143 -5.37 23.10 2.13
CA ARG A 143 -6.36 23.89 1.38
C ARG A 143 -7.37 22.92 0.69
N GLN A 144 -8.59 23.42 0.44
CA GLN A 144 -9.91 22.76 0.24
C GLN A 144 -10.15 22.04 -1.13
N ALA A 145 -11.35 21.43 -1.32
CA ALA A 145 -11.62 20.29 -2.24
C ALA A 145 -12.32 20.48 -3.63
N GLY A 146 -11.90 19.73 -4.63
CA GLY A 146 -12.61 19.73 -5.92
C GLY A 146 -14.03 19.15 -5.83
N LYS A 147 -15.04 19.86 -6.36
CA LYS A 147 -16.37 19.31 -6.73
C LYS A 147 -16.31 18.37 -7.94
N ASN A 148 -15.12 18.10 -8.47
CA ASN A 148 -14.95 17.33 -9.67
C ASN A 148 -14.53 15.89 -9.36
N PRO A 149 -14.90 14.94 -10.19
CA PRO A 149 -14.60 13.52 -9.95
C PRO A 149 -13.20 13.18 -10.47
N GLY A 150 -12.45 12.37 -9.72
CA GLY A 150 -10.99 12.28 -9.81
C GLY A 150 -10.21 13.31 -8.99
N VAL A 151 -10.89 13.94 -8.03
CA VAL A 151 -10.33 14.99 -7.16
C VAL A 151 -10.52 14.66 -5.68
N TYR A 152 -10.72 13.38 -5.35
CA TYR A 152 -10.57 12.91 -3.98
C TYR A 152 -9.08 12.90 -3.65
N ASP A 153 -8.69 13.67 -2.65
CA ASP A 153 -7.31 13.75 -2.16
C ASP A 153 -6.91 12.51 -1.32
N THR A 154 -7.37 11.32 -1.72
CA THR A 154 -7.08 10.04 -1.05
C THR A 154 -6.90 8.90 -2.06
N MET A 155 -6.01 7.96 -1.72
CA MET A 155 -5.66 6.78 -2.51
C MET A 155 -6.67 5.63 -2.42
N GLY A 156 -7.66 5.71 -1.50
CA GLY A 156 -8.54 4.60 -1.14
C GLY A 156 -10.04 4.84 -1.36
N VAL A 157 -10.84 3.81 -1.08
CA VAL A 157 -12.30 3.91 -0.92
C VAL A 157 -12.59 4.50 0.46
N GLY A 158 -13.11 5.72 0.49
CA GLY A 158 -13.37 6.46 1.71
C GLY A 158 -13.47 7.96 1.42
N VAL A 159 -14.35 8.67 2.13
CA VAL A 159 -14.49 10.11 1.94
C VAL A 159 -13.22 10.79 2.45
N GLY A 160 -12.55 11.55 1.57
CA GLY A 160 -11.30 12.25 1.86
C GLY A 160 -11.42 13.23 3.03
N GLY A 161 -10.25 13.60 3.55
CA GLY A 161 -9.98 14.59 4.59
C GLY A 161 -11.11 15.48 5.10
N GLY A 162 -11.58 15.20 6.32
CA GLY A 162 -12.26 16.20 7.16
C GLY A 162 -11.32 17.34 7.57
N GLY A 163 -11.65 18.07 8.65
CA GLY A 163 -10.90 19.23 9.13
C GLY A 163 -9.39 19.04 9.40
N GLY A 164 -8.86 17.80 9.32
CA GLY A 164 -7.44 17.44 9.42
C GLY A 164 -6.65 17.38 8.10
N GLY A 165 -7.19 17.84 6.96
CA GLY A 165 -6.49 17.82 5.66
C GLY A 165 -6.60 16.47 4.94
N ARG A 166 -5.81 16.22 3.88
CA ARG A 166 -5.95 15.06 2.95
C ARG A 166 -6.08 13.69 3.63
N TYR A 167 -5.30 13.49 4.71
CA TYR A 167 -5.33 12.28 5.56
C TYR A 167 -6.12 12.46 6.86
N GLY A 168 -6.81 13.59 7.05
CA GLY A 168 -7.53 13.92 8.28
C GLY A 168 -8.59 12.90 8.68
N GLY A 169 -9.25 12.25 7.71
CA GLY A 169 -10.20 11.15 7.96
C GLY A 169 -9.57 9.89 8.55
N ARG A 170 -8.24 9.79 8.54
CA ARG A 170 -7.47 8.69 9.12
C ARG A 170 -7.04 8.97 10.58
N PHE A 171 -7.11 10.23 11.03
CA PHE A 171 -6.74 10.65 12.40
C PHE A 171 -7.93 11.17 13.23
N GLY A 172 -9.17 10.95 12.77
CA GLY A 172 -10.40 11.34 13.46
C GLY A 172 -11.62 11.30 12.52
N GLY A 173 -12.83 11.14 13.06
CA GLY A 173 -14.08 11.15 12.28
C GLY A 173 -14.29 9.94 11.36
N ARG A 174 -13.50 8.86 11.53
CA ARG A 174 -13.55 7.65 10.70
C ARG A 174 -14.93 7.01 10.65
N GLU A 175 -15.62 6.90 11.78
CA GLU A 175 -16.95 6.29 11.85
C GLU A 175 -17.95 6.98 10.89
N ASN A 176 -17.95 8.32 10.88
CA ASN A 176 -18.78 9.11 9.98
C ASN A 176 -18.36 8.98 8.51
N LEU A 177 -17.07 8.83 8.21
CA LEU A 177 -16.56 8.69 6.84
C LEU A 177 -16.76 7.28 6.27
N VAL A 178 -16.64 6.26 7.11
CA VAL A 178 -16.97 4.87 6.78
C VAL A 178 -18.45 4.76 6.47
N ALA A 179 -19.32 5.31 7.33
CA ALA A 179 -20.75 5.35 7.08
C ALA A 179 -21.08 6.04 5.74
N ARG A 180 -20.44 7.19 5.44
CA ARG A 180 -20.59 7.89 4.15
C ARG A 180 -20.06 7.09 2.96
N GLY A 181 -18.97 6.33 3.12
CA GLY A 181 -18.47 5.41 2.10
C GLY A 181 -19.36 4.17 1.89
N GLY A 182 -20.37 3.98 2.76
CA GLY A 182 -21.27 2.83 2.76
C GLY A 182 -20.81 1.66 3.63
N GLY A 183 -19.72 1.80 4.39
CA GLY A 183 -19.29 0.79 5.36
C GLY A 183 -20.24 0.69 6.55
N THR A 184 -20.21 -0.46 7.23
CA THR A 184 -21.05 -0.76 8.40
C THR A 184 -20.19 -1.14 9.61
N ARG A 185 -20.80 -1.20 10.80
CA ARG A 185 -20.11 -1.74 12.00
C ARG A 185 -19.57 -3.16 11.77
N ALA A 186 -20.29 -3.97 10.99
CA ALA A 186 -19.85 -5.32 10.65
C ALA A 186 -18.60 -5.30 9.76
N THR A 187 -18.55 -4.43 8.74
CA THR A 187 -17.37 -4.31 7.88
C THR A 187 -16.17 -3.76 8.65
N GLU A 188 -16.35 -2.79 9.55
CA GLU A 188 -15.27 -2.27 10.40
C GLU A 188 -14.74 -3.33 11.38
N SER A 189 -15.64 -4.13 11.95
CA SER A 189 -15.26 -5.26 12.79
C SER A 189 -14.43 -6.30 11.99
N ALA A 190 -14.80 -6.56 10.74
CA ALA A 190 -14.06 -7.45 9.85
C ALA A 190 -12.65 -6.89 9.52
N VAL A 191 -12.55 -5.60 9.21
CA VAL A 191 -11.27 -4.91 8.99
C VAL A 191 -10.39 -5.00 10.24
N LEU A 192 -10.92 -4.70 11.42
CA LEU A 192 -10.17 -4.81 12.67
C LEU A 192 -9.69 -6.24 12.95
N ALA A 193 -10.53 -7.24 12.66
CA ALA A 193 -10.15 -8.65 12.79
C ALA A 193 -8.99 -9.02 11.83
N ALA A 194 -9.02 -8.52 10.59
CA ALA A 194 -7.96 -8.71 9.61
C ALA A 194 -6.65 -8.02 10.03
N LEU A 195 -6.71 -6.79 10.56
CA LEU A 195 -5.52 -6.10 11.08
C LEU A 195 -4.90 -6.81 12.28
N LYS A 196 -5.72 -7.35 13.20
CA LYS A 196 -5.22 -8.22 14.29
C LYS A 196 -4.57 -9.48 13.73
N TRP A 197 -5.09 -10.05 12.65
CA TRP A 197 -4.47 -11.17 11.96
C TRP A 197 -3.11 -10.78 11.37
N LEU A 198 -3.02 -9.67 10.63
CA LEU A 198 -1.76 -9.17 10.07
C LEU A 198 -0.72 -8.91 11.16
N ALA A 199 -1.10 -8.26 12.26
CA ALA A 199 -0.21 -7.98 13.40
C ALA A 199 0.37 -9.25 14.04
N ARG A 200 -0.38 -10.38 14.02
CA ARG A 200 0.14 -11.67 14.48
C ARG A 200 1.13 -12.31 13.50
N HIS A 201 0.93 -12.09 12.21
CA HIS A 201 1.70 -12.72 11.13
C HIS A 201 2.90 -11.89 10.66
N GLN A 202 3.22 -10.80 11.37
CA GLN A 202 4.46 -10.07 11.18
C GLN A 202 5.64 -10.91 11.70
N GLY A 203 6.68 -11.04 10.89
CA GLY A 203 7.94 -11.66 11.26
C GLY A 203 8.66 -10.91 12.38
N ALA A 204 9.60 -11.57 13.06
CA ALA A 204 10.38 -10.95 14.13
C ALA A 204 11.27 -9.80 13.63
N ASP A 205 11.65 -9.85 12.36
CA ASP A 205 12.39 -8.82 11.62
C ASP A 205 11.51 -7.62 11.21
N GLY A 206 10.18 -7.74 11.33
CA GLY A 206 9.22 -6.69 10.99
C GLY A 206 8.56 -6.84 9.61
N GLY A 207 9.05 -7.74 8.75
CA GLY A 207 8.46 -8.01 7.44
C GLY A 207 7.29 -8.99 7.49
N TRP A 208 6.59 -9.14 6.36
CA TRP A 208 5.64 -10.23 6.13
C TRP A 208 6.15 -11.12 5.00
N GLY A 209 6.51 -12.36 5.34
CA GLY A 209 7.06 -13.32 4.39
C GLY A 209 6.00 -14.18 3.69
N ALA A 210 6.09 -14.32 2.38
CA ALA A 210 5.11 -14.99 1.52
C ALA A 210 5.00 -16.49 1.77
N ASP A 211 6.13 -17.16 2.02
CA ASP A 211 6.21 -18.59 2.29
C ASP A 211 6.29 -18.89 3.79
N SER A 212 6.76 -17.93 4.59
CA SER A 212 7.03 -18.09 6.01
C SER A 212 5.88 -17.68 6.94
N PHE A 213 4.87 -16.93 6.46
CA PHE A 213 3.75 -16.44 7.30
C PHE A 213 2.99 -17.56 8.05
N MET A 214 3.01 -18.79 7.51
CA MET A 214 2.33 -19.92 8.14
C MET A 214 2.97 -20.29 9.49
N SER A 215 4.25 -19.98 9.71
CA SER A 215 4.95 -20.24 10.97
C SER A 215 4.39 -19.41 12.14
N GLN A 216 3.78 -18.25 11.86
CA GLN A 216 3.11 -17.40 12.84
C GLN A 216 1.62 -17.77 13.03
N CYS A 217 1.13 -18.78 12.31
CA CYS A 217 -0.27 -19.15 12.33
C CYS A 217 -0.65 -19.96 13.56
N VAL A 218 -1.74 -19.56 14.23
CA VAL A 218 -2.29 -20.30 15.37
C VAL A 218 -3.30 -21.34 14.91
N GLY A 219 -3.06 -22.60 15.28
CA GLY A 219 -3.98 -23.71 15.06
C GLY A 219 -4.00 -24.27 13.63
N GLY A 220 -2.94 -24.05 12.84
CA GLY A 220 -2.78 -24.67 11.51
C GLY A 220 -3.83 -24.24 10.47
N ARG A 221 -4.48 -23.09 10.66
CA ARG A 221 -5.56 -22.60 9.78
C ARG A 221 -5.06 -21.86 8.53
N CYS A 222 -3.76 -21.64 8.42
CA CYS A 222 -3.14 -20.95 7.29
C CYS A 222 -2.62 -21.97 6.29
N GLY A 223 -2.68 -21.62 5.01
CA GLY A 223 -2.19 -22.46 3.92
C GLY A 223 -1.91 -21.60 2.68
N GLY A 224 -1.40 -22.25 1.63
CA GLY A 224 -1.06 -21.57 0.38
C GLY A 224 0.20 -20.71 0.51
N PRO A 225 1.39 -21.32 0.64
CA PRO A 225 2.64 -20.56 0.57
C PRO A 225 2.71 -19.77 -0.73
N GLY A 226 3.09 -18.49 -0.61
CA GLY A 226 3.45 -17.65 -1.73
C GLY A 226 4.91 -17.87 -2.16
N GLU A 227 5.38 -17.03 -3.08
CA GLU A 227 6.79 -17.00 -3.50
C GLU A 227 7.53 -15.94 -2.68
N ARG A 228 8.67 -16.30 -2.10
CA ARG A 228 9.50 -15.43 -1.24
C ARG A 228 9.91 -14.12 -1.93
N ASP A 229 10.04 -14.13 -3.25
CA ASP A 229 10.36 -12.93 -4.04
C ASP A 229 9.32 -11.80 -3.85
N TYR A 230 8.11 -12.07 -3.31
CA TYR A 230 7.10 -11.06 -3.05
C TYR A 230 7.11 -10.49 -1.62
N ASP A 231 8.04 -10.86 -0.75
CA ASP A 231 8.08 -10.41 0.67
C ASP A 231 8.04 -8.88 0.80
N THR A 232 8.74 -8.17 -0.08
CA THR A 232 8.72 -6.69 -0.10
C THR A 232 7.34 -6.14 -0.46
N GLY A 233 6.70 -6.69 -1.49
CA GLY A 233 5.36 -6.28 -1.90
C GLY A 233 4.31 -6.64 -0.84
N LEU A 234 4.41 -7.81 -0.22
CA LEU A 234 3.53 -8.26 0.87
C LEU A 234 3.66 -7.39 2.11
N THR A 235 4.89 -7.05 2.49
CA THR A 235 5.15 -6.11 3.59
C THR A 235 4.51 -4.75 3.30
N ALA A 236 4.68 -4.24 2.07
CA ALA A 236 4.11 -2.96 1.66
C ALA A 236 2.58 -2.95 1.68
N ILE A 237 1.91 -3.95 1.10
CA ILE A 237 0.43 -3.99 1.11
C ILE A 237 -0.14 -4.25 2.51
N SER A 238 0.57 -5.00 3.35
CA SER A 238 0.19 -5.21 4.75
C SER A 238 0.25 -3.89 5.53
N LEU A 239 1.32 -3.11 5.34
CA LEU A 239 1.43 -1.76 5.91
C LEU A 239 0.35 -0.82 5.37
N LEU A 240 0.08 -0.85 4.06
CA LEU A 240 -1.00 -0.06 3.45
C LEU A 240 -2.38 -0.39 4.04
N ALA A 241 -2.64 -1.62 4.48
CA ALA A 241 -3.87 -1.95 5.20
C ALA A 241 -3.98 -1.23 6.55
N PHE A 242 -2.88 -1.19 7.33
CA PHE A 242 -2.82 -0.42 8.58
C PHE A 242 -2.95 1.09 8.32
N LEU A 243 -2.19 1.62 7.37
CA LEU A 243 -2.20 3.03 6.99
C LEU A 243 -3.58 3.46 6.45
N GLY A 244 -4.21 2.64 5.61
CA GLY A 244 -5.56 2.84 5.11
C GLY A 244 -6.60 2.85 6.23
N ALA A 245 -6.36 2.05 7.27
CA ALA A 245 -7.11 2.06 8.51
C ALA A 245 -6.71 3.19 9.49
N GLY A 246 -5.81 4.09 9.11
CA GLY A 246 -5.38 5.22 9.93
C GLY A 246 -4.44 4.89 11.08
N TYR A 247 -3.92 3.67 11.14
CA TYR A 247 -2.82 3.34 12.04
C TYR A 247 -1.49 3.69 11.38
N SER A 248 -0.68 4.49 12.07
CA SER A 248 0.67 4.87 11.64
C SER A 248 1.70 4.43 12.68
N GLN A 249 2.99 4.63 12.40
CA GLN A 249 4.07 4.39 13.36
C GLN A 249 3.98 5.27 14.63
N LEU A 250 3.09 6.26 14.65
CA LEU A 250 2.84 7.15 15.79
C LEU A 250 1.62 6.73 16.62
N SER A 251 0.84 5.76 16.14
CA SER A 251 -0.35 5.25 16.81
C SER A 251 0.00 4.60 18.15
N LYS A 252 -0.84 4.83 19.17
CA LYS A 252 -0.64 4.30 20.53
C LYS A 252 -1.69 3.25 20.90
N ASP A 253 -2.55 2.89 19.95
CA ASP A 253 -3.65 1.96 20.14
C ASP A 253 -3.16 0.58 20.59
N GLU A 254 -3.85 0.02 21.58
CA GLU A 254 -3.57 -1.28 22.15
C GLU A 254 -4.79 -2.18 22.00
N TYR A 255 -4.58 -3.37 21.46
CA TYR A 255 -5.62 -4.36 21.26
C TYR A 255 -5.26 -5.69 21.92
N PRO A 256 -6.19 -6.35 22.63
CA PRO A 256 -5.96 -7.71 23.09
C PRO A 256 -5.82 -8.66 21.89
N ASP A 257 -4.86 -9.58 21.95
CA ASP A 257 -4.75 -10.65 20.96
C ASP A 257 -5.79 -11.76 21.26
N PRO A 258 -6.81 -11.95 20.41
CA PRO A 258 -7.80 -13.00 20.64
C PRO A 258 -7.22 -14.42 20.53
N ALA A 259 -6.05 -14.60 19.91
CA ALA A 259 -5.42 -15.91 19.76
C ALA A 259 -4.41 -16.24 20.88
N ASN A 260 -3.90 -15.23 21.60
CA ASN A 260 -2.89 -15.40 22.65
C ASN A 260 -3.27 -14.54 23.87
N PRO A 261 -4.04 -15.10 24.83
CA PRO A 261 -4.45 -14.36 26.03
C PRO A 261 -3.24 -13.80 26.78
N GLY A 262 -3.28 -12.51 27.11
CA GLY A 262 -2.19 -11.79 27.78
C GLY A 262 -1.21 -11.08 26.84
N ARG A 263 -1.25 -11.36 25.54
CA ARG A 263 -0.51 -10.55 24.54
C ARG A 263 -1.34 -9.32 24.15
N VAL A 264 -0.69 -8.16 24.17
CA VAL A 264 -1.23 -6.90 23.66
C VAL A 264 -0.59 -6.58 22.31
N LEU A 265 -1.42 -6.36 21.30
CA LEU A 265 -1.03 -5.93 19.96
C LEU A 265 -1.01 -4.40 19.94
N LYS A 266 0.15 -3.83 19.63
CA LYS A 266 0.32 -2.38 19.45
C LYS A 266 0.51 -2.07 17.98
N PHE A 267 -0.53 -1.57 17.32
CA PHE A 267 -0.48 -1.38 15.86
C PHE A 267 0.58 -0.35 15.43
N GLY A 268 0.84 0.68 16.23
CA GLY A 268 1.93 1.61 15.93
C GLY A 268 3.30 0.96 15.88
N GLU A 269 3.61 0.05 16.80
CA GLU A 269 4.87 -0.70 16.78
C GLU A 269 4.94 -1.69 15.61
N VAL A 270 3.81 -2.29 15.22
CA VAL A 270 3.73 -3.15 14.03
C VAL A 270 4.07 -2.34 12.77
N VAL A 271 3.44 -1.18 12.59
CA VAL A 271 3.70 -0.30 11.44
C VAL A 271 5.14 0.20 11.45
N LYS A 272 5.65 0.62 12.62
CA LYS A 272 7.03 1.07 12.78
C LYS A 272 8.06 0.02 12.35
N LYS A 273 7.90 -1.23 12.81
CA LYS A 273 8.80 -2.34 12.46
C LYS A 273 8.75 -2.66 10.97
N GLY A 274 7.56 -2.68 10.37
CA GLY A 274 7.44 -2.93 8.93
C GLY A 274 8.04 -1.81 8.09
N LEU A 275 7.88 -0.54 8.49
CA LEU A 275 8.56 0.57 7.83
C LEU A 275 10.08 0.47 7.98
N GLN A 276 10.60 0.12 9.17
CA GLN A 276 12.03 -0.10 9.38
C GLN A 276 12.57 -1.22 8.48
N TRP A 277 11.81 -2.31 8.33
CA TRP A 277 12.14 -3.39 7.41
C TRP A 277 12.17 -2.91 5.96
N LEU A 278 11.17 -2.15 5.48
CA LEU A 278 11.21 -1.61 4.11
C LEU A 278 12.42 -0.70 3.88
N LEU A 279 12.72 0.17 4.84
CA LEU A 279 13.86 1.09 4.76
C LEU A 279 15.19 0.33 4.74
N SER A 280 15.33 -0.77 5.50
CA SER A 280 16.55 -1.58 5.47
C SER A 280 16.73 -2.36 4.16
N HIS A 281 15.67 -2.48 3.35
CA HIS A 281 15.69 -3.10 2.03
C HIS A 281 15.69 -2.07 0.89
N GLN A 282 15.92 -0.78 1.19
CA GLN A 282 16.14 0.23 0.15
C GLN A 282 17.61 0.29 -0.25
N ASP A 283 17.90 0.14 -1.54
CA ASP A 283 19.25 0.28 -2.08
C ASP A 283 19.64 1.75 -2.31
N PRO A 284 20.92 2.06 -2.58
CA PRO A 284 21.36 3.45 -2.81
C PRO A 284 20.71 4.16 -3.99
N GLU A 285 20.18 3.43 -4.98
CA GLU A 285 19.46 4.00 -6.12
C GLU A 285 17.97 4.26 -5.80
N GLY A 286 17.50 3.82 -4.64
CA GLY A 286 16.12 4.01 -4.17
C GLY A 286 15.19 2.83 -4.44
N CYS A 287 15.66 1.76 -5.09
CA CYS A 287 14.87 0.55 -5.28
C CYS A 287 14.60 -0.12 -3.92
N LEU A 288 13.40 -0.66 -3.75
CA LEU A 288 12.94 -1.30 -2.51
C LEU A 288 12.80 -2.79 -2.77
N GLY A 289 13.47 -3.61 -1.95
CA GLY A 289 13.51 -5.05 -2.08
C GLY A 289 14.64 -5.55 -2.99
N GLU A 290 14.81 -6.87 -3.00
CA GLU A 290 15.81 -7.53 -3.84
C GLU A 290 15.50 -7.35 -5.34
N ARG A 291 16.53 -7.07 -6.14
CA ARG A 291 16.42 -6.96 -7.61
C ARG A 291 16.34 -8.33 -8.29
N GLY A 292 15.38 -9.13 -7.87
CA GLY A 292 15.06 -10.44 -8.44
C GLY A 292 14.17 -10.35 -9.68
N MET A 293 13.55 -11.46 -10.05
CA MET A 293 12.53 -11.45 -11.09
C MET A 293 11.32 -10.63 -10.60
N LYS A 294 10.75 -9.78 -11.47
CA LYS A 294 9.51 -9.04 -11.14
C LYS A 294 9.61 -8.02 -10.01
N TYR A 295 10.83 -7.63 -9.63
CA TYR A 295 11.07 -6.72 -8.51
C TYR A 295 10.34 -5.37 -8.61
N LEU A 296 10.07 -4.85 -9.83
CA LEU A 296 9.36 -3.58 -9.96
C LEU A 296 7.92 -3.62 -9.44
N TYR A 297 7.28 -4.79 -9.45
CA TYR A 297 5.95 -4.95 -8.87
C TYR A 297 5.99 -4.75 -7.34
N ASN A 298 7.00 -5.31 -6.68
CA ASN A 298 7.25 -5.11 -5.26
C ASN A 298 7.71 -3.68 -4.95
N HIS A 299 8.59 -3.14 -5.76
CA HIS A 299 9.12 -1.79 -5.55
C HIS A 299 8.00 -0.74 -5.65
N THR A 300 7.13 -0.81 -6.66
CA THR A 300 6.05 0.18 -6.85
C THR A 300 5.02 0.15 -5.71
N THR A 301 4.67 -1.03 -5.20
CA THR A 301 3.83 -1.18 -4.00
C THR A 301 4.51 -0.62 -2.75
N ALA A 302 5.81 -0.86 -2.58
CA ALA A 302 6.59 -0.32 -1.46
C ALA A 302 6.78 1.22 -1.55
N ALA A 303 6.99 1.77 -2.74
CA ALA A 303 7.07 3.21 -2.97
C ALA A 303 5.74 3.92 -2.65
N LEU A 304 4.62 3.30 -3.02
CA LEU A 304 3.28 3.73 -2.60
C LEU A 304 3.16 3.75 -1.07
N CYS A 305 3.58 2.68 -0.40
CA CYS A 305 3.56 2.58 1.07
C CYS A 305 4.39 3.68 1.76
N LEU A 306 5.65 3.88 1.35
CA LEU A 306 6.49 4.93 1.94
C LEU A 306 5.92 6.34 1.69
N SER A 307 5.38 6.57 0.50
CA SER A 307 4.71 7.83 0.17
C SER A 307 3.50 8.06 1.06
N GLU A 308 2.62 7.06 1.26
CA GLU A 308 1.47 7.19 2.16
C GLU A 308 1.89 7.38 3.63
N ALA A 309 2.87 6.63 4.11
CA ALA A 309 3.36 6.75 5.49
C ALA A 309 3.93 8.15 5.76
N TYR A 310 4.72 8.69 4.82
CA TYR A 310 5.22 10.06 4.89
C TYR A 310 4.07 11.07 4.77
N GLY A 311 3.19 10.92 3.80
CA GLY A 311 2.02 11.78 3.57
C GLY A 311 1.10 11.87 4.79
N MET A 312 0.91 10.77 5.51
CA MET A 312 0.09 10.73 6.72
C MET A 312 0.76 11.42 7.92
N THR A 313 2.08 11.33 8.05
CA THR A 313 2.76 11.66 9.32
C THR A 313 3.71 12.85 9.26
N ALA A 314 4.12 13.29 8.06
CA ALA A 314 5.25 14.21 7.85
C ALA A 314 6.53 13.81 8.60
N SER A 315 6.70 12.52 8.90
CA SER A 315 7.85 12.00 9.63
C SER A 315 9.12 12.23 8.83
N GLN A 316 10.05 13.04 9.37
CA GLN A 316 11.27 13.44 8.66
C GLN A 316 12.12 12.24 8.18
N PRO A 317 12.31 11.17 8.98
CA PRO A 317 13.04 9.98 8.52
C PRO A 317 12.44 9.28 7.30
N LEU A 318 11.17 9.53 6.96
CA LEU A 318 10.51 8.91 5.80
C LEU A 318 10.61 9.76 4.52
N LYS A 319 10.91 11.06 4.64
CA LYS A 319 10.85 11.99 3.50
C LYS A 319 11.83 11.62 2.38
N GLU A 320 13.11 11.51 2.72
CA GLU A 320 14.16 11.22 1.75
C GLU A 320 14.03 9.79 1.18
N PRO A 321 13.80 8.74 2.00
CA PRO A 321 13.54 7.40 1.47
C PRO A 321 12.33 7.32 0.53
N ALA A 322 11.23 8.00 0.87
CA ALA A 322 10.06 8.05 0.00
C ALA A 322 10.36 8.78 -1.33
N GLN A 323 11.10 9.90 -1.29
CA GLN A 323 11.52 10.60 -2.51
C GLN A 323 12.40 9.72 -3.39
N LYS A 324 13.41 9.05 -2.83
CA LYS A 324 14.29 8.12 -3.57
C LYS A 324 13.50 6.96 -4.20
N ALA A 325 12.50 6.44 -3.49
CA ALA A 325 11.65 5.38 -4.04
C ALA A 325 10.89 5.89 -5.28
N ILE A 326 10.32 7.09 -5.22
CA ILE A 326 9.63 7.71 -6.35
C ILE A 326 10.58 8.05 -7.50
N ASP A 327 11.78 8.54 -7.20
CA ASP A 327 12.81 8.80 -8.21
C ASP A 327 13.18 7.51 -8.95
N PHE A 328 13.28 6.38 -8.23
CA PHE A 328 13.52 5.09 -8.84
C PHE A 328 12.34 4.62 -9.71
N VAL A 329 11.08 4.76 -9.26
CA VAL A 329 9.89 4.50 -10.09
C VAL A 329 10.00 5.24 -11.43
N VAL A 330 10.30 6.54 -11.39
CA VAL A 330 10.44 7.37 -12.60
C VAL A 330 11.62 6.88 -13.46
N SER A 331 12.77 6.61 -12.84
CA SER A 331 13.95 6.14 -13.57
C SER A 331 13.73 4.78 -14.23
N ALA A 332 12.87 3.93 -13.69
CA ALA A 332 12.63 2.58 -14.17
C ALA A 332 11.62 2.52 -15.34
N GLN A 333 10.92 3.61 -15.61
CA GLN A 333 9.88 3.70 -16.65
C GLN A 333 10.47 3.50 -18.04
N ASN A 334 9.76 2.77 -18.91
CA ASN A 334 10.12 2.74 -20.33
C ASN A 334 9.88 4.11 -20.96
N PRO A 335 10.81 4.63 -21.78
CA PRO A 335 10.69 5.97 -22.35
C PRO A 335 9.33 6.23 -23.03
N GLY A 336 8.56 7.18 -22.49
CA GLY A 336 7.27 7.59 -23.04
C GLY A 336 6.14 6.55 -22.97
N LYS A 337 6.33 5.45 -22.24
CA LYS A 337 5.34 4.36 -22.05
C LYS A 337 5.16 4.04 -20.55
N GLY A 338 4.85 2.79 -20.21
CA GLY A 338 4.58 2.33 -18.86
C GLY A 338 5.75 1.59 -18.22
N TRP A 339 5.39 0.68 -17.32
CA TRP A 339 6.32 -0.18 -16.58
C TRP A 339 6.01 -1.64 -16.83
N ARG A 340 6.97 -2.48 -16.47
CA ARG A 340 6.85 -3.92 -16.35
C ARG A 340 7.72 -4.38 -15.18
N TYR A 341 8.00 -5.67 -15.12
CA TYR A 341 8.72 -6.36 -14.05
C TYR A 341 10.18 -5.95 -13.82
N SER A 342 10.84 -5.29 -14.78
CA SER A 342 12.24 -4.81 -14.66
C SER A 342 12.41 -3.42 -15.28
N ALA A 343 13.34 -2.63 -14.74
CA ALA A 343 13.61 -1.27 -15.21
C ALA A 343 13.95 -1.22 -16.71
N LYS A 344 13.26 -0.34 -17.43
CA LYS A 344 13.46 -0.04 -18.87
C LYS A 344 13.61 -1.28 -19.76
N CYS A 345 12.85 -2.35 -19.50
CA CYS A 345 13.01 -3.60 -20.24
C CYS A 345 12.48 -3.56 -21.69
N GLY A 346 11.94 -2.42 -22.15
CA GLY A 346 11.39 -2.24 -23.49
C GLY A 346 9.97 -2.79 -23.67
N ASP A 347 9.42 -3.41 -22.63
CA ASP A 347 8.12 -4.06 -22.61
C ASP A 347 7.28 -3.50 -21.44
N ASN A 348 5.97 -3.48 -21.58
CA ASN A 348 5.05 -2.81 -20.68
C ASN A 348 3.88 -3.73 -20.31
N ASP A 349 3.30 -3.51 -19.15
CA ASP A 349 2.02 -4.10 -18.80
C ASP A 349 1.15 -3.13 -17.99
N SER A 350 -0.17 -3.31 -18.10
CA SER A 350 -1.17 -2.48 -17.45
C SER A 350 -1.21 -2.65 -15.94
N SER A 351 -0.74 -3.78 -15.39
CA SER A 351 -0.80 -4.09 -13.95
C SER A 351 0.28 -3.34 -13.17
N VAL A 352 1.56 -3.51 -13.54
CA VAL A 352 2.69 -2.78 -12.94
C VAL A 352 2.55 -1.28 -13.19
N THR A 353 2.09 -0.90 -14.40
CA THR A 353 1.82 0.52 -14.69
C THR A 353 0.75 1.10 -13.76
N GLY A 354 -0.29 0.32 -13.41
CA GLY A 354 -1.27 0.72 -12.41
C GLY A 354 -0.66 1.01 -11.03
N TRP A 355 0.17 0.11 -10.53
CA TRP A 355 0.88 0.31 -9.25
C TRP A 355 1.83 1.50 -9.28
N ALA A 356 2.56 1.70 -10.38
CA ALA A 356 3.42 2.87 -10.55
C ALA A 356 2.59 4.16 -10.53
N VAL A 357 1.45 4.21 -11.22
CA VAL A 357 0.55 5.38 -11.20
C VAL A 357 0.01 5.62 -9.79
N MET A 358 -0.32 4.57 -9.04
CA MET A 358 -0.73 4.72 -7.64
C MET A 358 0.39 5.31 -6.78
N ALA A 359 1.62 4.82 -6.92
CA ALA A 359 2.77 5.35 -6.20
C ALA A 359 3.00 6.84 -6.51
N LEU A 360 2.98 7.22 -7.79
CA LEU A 360 3.10 8.61 -8.24
C LEU A 360 1.94 9.48 -7.75
N LYS A 361 0.72 8.93 -7.69
CA LYS A 361 -0.42 9.65 -7.13
C LYS A 361 -0.25 9.91 -5.64
N SER A 362 0.21 8.92 -4.88
CA SER A 362 0.52 9.08 -3.46
C SER A 362 1.66 10.08 -3.24
N ALA A 363 2.67 10.07 -4.11
CA ALA A 363 3.75 11.05 -4.14
C ALA A 363 3.21 12.48 -4.34
N GLU A 364 2.33 12.69 -5.32
CA GLU A 364 1.66 13.98 -5.55
C GLU A 364 0.89 14.45 -4.30
N LEU A 365 0.14 13.53 -3.66
CA LEU A 365 -0.63 13.84 -2.46
C LEU A 365 0.27 14.21 -1.27
N SER A 366 1.48 13.65 -1.23
CA SER A 366 2.48 13.81 -0.18
C SER A 366 3.52 14.88 -0.47
N GLU A 367 3.35 15.66 -1.55
CA GLU A 367 4.30 16.71 -1.99
C GLU A 367 5.72 16.19 -2.30
N LEU A 368 5.82 14.94 -2.73
CA LEU A 368 7.04 14.38 -3.32
C LEU A 368 7.09 14.74 -4.81
N SER A 369 8.27 15.09 -5.30
CA SER A 369 8.44 15.58 -6.67
C SER A 369 8.63 14.46 -7.67
N PHE A 370 8.01 14.59 -8.84
CA PHE A 370 8.30 13.76 -10.02
C PHE A 370 7.94 14.54 -11.30
N PRO A 371 8.55 14.23 -12.45
CA PRO A 371 8.25 14.91 -13.70
C PRO A 371 6.89 14.48 -14.25
N LYS A 372 6.11 15.44 -14.77
CA LYS A 372 4.79 15.18 -15.40
C LYS A 372 4.86 14.18 -16.56
N THR A 373 6.02 14.09 -17.23
CA THR A 373 6.28 13.13 -18.30
C THR A 373 6.07 11.69 -17.86
N ALA A 374 6.17 11.38 -16.56
CA ALA A 374 5.88 10.04 -16.05
C ALA A 374 4.40 9.67 -16.23
N TYR A 375 3.48 10.59 -15.93
CA TYR A 375 2.06 10.39 -16.21
C TYR A 375 1.74 10.39 -17.70
N GLU A 376 2.40 11.23 -18.49
CA GLU A 376 2.23 11.25 -19.94
C GLU A 376 2.59 9.89 -20.55
N GLY A 377 3.71 9.29 -20.12
CA GLY A 377 4.11 7.96 -20.57
C GLY A 377 3.11 6.87 -20.17
N ALA A 378 2.67 6.88 -18.92
CA ALA A 378 1.67 5.93 -18.43
C ALA A 378 0.34 6.03 -19.20
N LEU A 379 -0.10 7.27 -19.50
CA LEU A 379 -1.30 7.52 -20.28
C LEU A 379 -1.15 7.04 -21.73
N ASN A 380 0.02 7.27 -22.35
CA ASN A 380 0.32 6.74 -23.68
C ASN A 380 0.22 5.21 -23.71
N TRP A 381 0.75 4.53 -22.69
CA TRP A 381 0.62 3.08 -22.56
C TRP A 381 -0.85 2.64 -22.49
N PHE A 382 -1.64 3.23 -21.60
CA PHE A 382 -3.05 2.86 -21.50
C PHE A 382 -3.80 3.14 -22.80
N ASN A 383 -3.51 4.24 -23.50
CA ASN A 383 -4.09 4.52 -24.82
C ASN A 383 -3.72 3.45 -25.87
N GLU A 384 -2.48 2.98 -25.88
CA GLU A 384 -2.01 1.91 -26.77
C GLU A 384 -2.73 0.58 -26.47
N ALA A 385 -2.79 0.20 -25.20
CA ALA A 385 -3.40 -1.05 -24.73
C ALA A 385 -4.95 -1.06 -24.74
N THR A 386 -5.60 0.08 -24.96
CA THR A 386 -7.07 0.20 -24.99
C THR A 386 -7.64 -0.15 -26.37
N GLU A 387 -8.67 -1.00 -26.39
CA GLU A 387 -9.56 -1.21 -27.53
C GLU A 387 -10.65 -0.14 -27.59
N GLN A 388 -10.99 0.28 -28.81
CA GLN A 388 -11.99 1.34 -29.06
C GLN A 388 -13.27 0.80 -29.71
N ASN A 389 -13.43 -0.53 -29.78
CA ASN A 389 -14.58 -1.17 -30.41
C ASN A 389 -15.53 -1.72 -29.34
N GLY A 390 -16.58 -0.97 -28.99
CA GLY A 390 -17.52 -1.32 -27.94
C GLY A 390 -17.18 -0.63 -26.62
N TYR A 391 -17.08 -1.39 -25.52
CA TYR A 391 -16.56 -0.83 -24.26
C TYR A 391 -15.04 -0.64 -24.36
N TYR A 392 -14.51 0.40 -23.72
CA TYR A 392 -13.06 0.71 -23.69
C TYR A 392 -12.28 -0.33 -22.86
N GLN A 393 -12.12 -1.54 -23.40
CA GLN A 393 -11.43 -2.62 -22.73
C GLN A 393 -9.91 -2.46 -22.86
N VAL A 394 -9.19 -2.71 -21.77
CA VAL A 394 -7.73 -2.58 -21.75
C VAL A 394 -7.09 -3.95 -21.64
N GLY A 395 -6.11 -4.23 -22.50
CA GLY A 395 -5.34 -5.47 -22.44
C GLY A 395 -4.19 -5.42 -21.43
N TYR A 396 -3.62 -6.58 -21.13
CA TYR A 396 -2.53 -6.70 -20.18
C TYR A 396 -1.20 -6.15 -20.72
N ASN A 397 -0.66 -6.69 -21.81
CA ASN A 397 0.65 -6.31 -22.37
C ASN A 397 0.60 -5.87 -23.85
N ALA A 398 -0.60 -5.80 -24.43
CA ALA A 398 -0.90 -5.11 -25.67
C ALA A 398 -2.43 -4.99 -25.79
N ARG A 399 -2.91 -4.28 -26.81
CA ARG A 399 -4.33 -4.32 -27.19
C ARG A 399 -4.76 -5.76 -27.48
N SER A 400 -6.00 -6.12 -27.16
CA SER A 400 -6.55 -7.47 -27.41
C SER A 400 -5.82 -8.62 -26.72
N THR A 401 -5.02 -8.30 -25.70
CA THR A 401 -4.43 -9.32 -24.82
C THR A 401 -5.29 -9.49 -23.58
N GLY A 402 -5.37 -10.74 -23.10
CA GLY A 402 -6.18 -11.11 -21.94
C GLY A 402 -5.62 -10.61 -20.61
N LYS A 403 -6.15 -11.17 -19.52
CA LYS A 403 -5.85 -10.85 -18.11
C LYS A 403 -4.40 -11.10 -17.67
N VAL A 404 -4.12 -10.70 -16.42
CA VAL A 404 -3.01 -11.25 -15.62
C VAL A 404 -3.24 -12.75 -15.49
N TYR A 405 -2.36 -13.56 -16.06
CA TYR A 405 -2.49 -15.02 -16.06
C TYR A 405 -1.34 -15.66 -15.30
N VAL A 406 -1.68 -16.47 -14.29
CA VAL A 406 -0.75 -17.31 -13.55
C VAL A 406 -1.24 -18.76 -13.66
N PRO A 407 -0.52 -19.63 -14.40
CA PRO A 407 -0.93 -21.01 -14.58
C PRO A 407 -1.21 -21.75 -13.28
N GLY A 408 -2.35 -22.43 -13.21
CA GLY A 408 -2.86 -23.20 -12.09
C GLY A 408 -3.30 -22.38 -10.87
N LYS A 409 -3.43 -21.05 -11.00
CA LYS A 409 -3.74 -20.16 -9.87
C LYS A 409 -4.98 -19.31 -10.08
N ASN A 410 -5.19 -18.78 -11.28
CA ASN A 410 -6.22 -17.77 -11.51
C ASN A 410 -6.99 -17.93 -12.82
N GLU A 411 -6.96 -19.12 -13.43
CA GLU A 411 -7.71 -19.49 -14.63
C GLU A 411 -9.19 -19.10 -14.53
N GLN A 412 -9.83 -19.38 -13.38
CA GLN A 412 -11.26 -19.17 -13.21
C GLN A 412 -11.73 -17.70 -13.30
N PHE A 413 -10.81 -16.74 -13.23
CA PHE A 413 -11.10 -15.30 -13.25
C PHE A 413 -10.82 -14.65 -14.61
N ASP A 414 -10.92 -15.41 -15.72
CA ASP A 414 -10.62 -14.95 -17.09
C ASP A 414 -11.58 -13.91 -17.64
N HIS A 415 -12.82 -13.97 -17.20
CA HIS A 415 -13.89 -13.07 -17.56
C HIS A 415 -13.77 -11.68 -16.94
N HIS A 416 -13.06 -11.53 -15.81
CA HIS A 416 -12.96 -10.26 -15.10
C HIS A 416 -12.14 -9.21 -15.86
N ALA A 417 -12.68 -8.00 -15.93
CA ALA A 417 -12.09 -6.88 -16.64
C ALA A 417 -11.01 -6.11 -15.84
N SER A 418 -10.13 -6.83 -15.14
CA SER A 418 -9.21 -6.23 -14.16
C SER A 418 -8.28 -5.16 -14.72
N MET A 419 -7.79 -5.32 -15.95
CA MET A 419 -6.95 -4.31 -16.59
C MET A 419 -7.72 -3.05 -16.96
N SER A 420 -9.00 -3.18 -17.30
CA SER A 420 -9.90 -2.03 -17.49
C SER A 420 -10.11 -1.28 -16.18
N SER A 421 -10.29 -1.99 -15.05
CA SER A 421 -10.38 -1.36 -13.72
C SER A 421 -9.14 -0.55 -13.37
N VAL A 422 -7.95 -1.16 -13.57
CA VAL A 422 -6.65 -0.49 -13.36
C VAL A 422 -6.52 0.75 -14.22
N ALA A 423 -6.88 0.66 -15.50
CA ALA A 423 -6.78 1.77 -16.44
C ALA A 423 -7.75 2.91 -16.12
N VAL A 424 -9.01 2.61 -15.75
CA VAL A 424 -9.99 3.61 -15.31
C VAL A 424 -9.46 4.39 -14.11
N MET A 425 -9.04 3.68 -13.06
CA MET A 425 -8.45 4.30 -11.87
C MET A 425 -7.24 5.18 -12.24
N SER A 426 -6.32 4.64 -13.05
CA SER A 426 -5.11 5.35 -13.45
C SER A 426 -5.41 6.61 -14.25
N ARG A 427 -6.35 6.54 -15.21
CA ARG A 427 -6.81 7.68 -16.01
C ARG A 427 -7.43 8.76 -15.16
N ILE A 428 -8.26 8.38 -14.18
CA ILE A 428 -8.86 9.31 -13.24
C ILE A 428 -7.77 10.08 -12.47
N PHE A 429 -6.76 9.37 -11.95
CA PHE A 429 -5.66 9.99 -11.19
C PHE A 429 -4.79 10.94 -12.02
N MET A 430 -4.49 10.57 -13.26
CA MET A 430 -3.60 11.34 -14.13
C MET A 430 -4.31 12.49 -14.83
N GLN A 431 -5.48 12.23 -15.43
CA GLN A 431 -6.19 13.17 -16.29
C GLN A 431 -7.13 14.10 -15.52
N LYS A 432 -7.61 13.68 -14.35
CA LYS A 432 -8.52 14.47 -13.48
C LYS A 432 -9.73 15.05 -14.24
N LYS A 433 -10.21 14.29 -15.23
CA LYS A 433 -11.27 14.71 -16.16
C LYS A 433 -12.29 13.59 -16.35
N LYS A 434 -13.53 13.87 -15.97
CA LYS A 434 -14.62 12.89 -16.02
C LYS A 434 -15.21 12.64 -17.41
N SER A 435 -14.99 13.56 -18.34
CA SER A 435 -15.49 13.48 -19.72
C SER A 435 -14.56 12.70 -20.66
N GLU A 436 -13.55 12.02 -20.13
CA GLU A 436 -12.66 11.16 -20.92
C GLU A 436 -13.46 9.95 -21.42
N PRO A 437 -13.61 9.76 -22.75
CA PRO A 437 -14.42 8.67 -23.29
C PRO A 437 -13.98 7.29 -22.78
N ALA A 438 -12.66 7.08 -22.58
CA ALA A 438 -12.14 5.82 -22.06
C ALA A 438 -12.65 5.46 -20.66
N LEU A 439 -13.14 6.42 -19.88
CA LEU A 439 -13.78 6.14 -18.59
C LEU A 439 -15.14 5.44 -18.75
N GLY A 440 -15.71 5.37 -19.96
CA GLY A 440 -16.90 4.56 -20.24
C GLY A 440 -16.74 3.08 -19.91
N ALA A 441 -15.50 2.59 -19.72
CA ALA A 441 -15.21 1.25 -19.22
C ALA A 441 -15.80 0.95 -17.83
N VAL A 442 -16.18 1.96 -17.03
CA VAL A 442 -16.92 1.74 -15.77
C VAL A 442 -18.22 0.95 -15.95
N ASN A 443 -18.85 1.02 -17.13
CA ASN A 443 -20.05 0.25 -17.44
C ASN A 443 -19.77 -1.26 -17.53
N LEU A 444 -18.56 -1.64 -17.96
CA LEU A 444 -18.10 -3.03 -17.94
C LEU A 444 -17.94 -3.49 -16.48
N LEU A 445 -17.33 -2.66 -15.62
CA LEU A 445 -17.09 -3.01 -14.22
C LEU A 445 -18.39 -3.21 -13.44
N VAL A 446 -19.36 -2.30 -13.61
CA VAL A 446 -20.65 -2.38 -12.89
C VAL A 446 -21.60 -3.45 -13.45
N SER A 447 -21.24 -4.08 -14.57
CA SER A 447 -21.96 -5.23 -15.13
C SER A 447 -21.52 -6.56 -14.52
N ASP A 448 -20.37 -6.58 -13.87
CA ASP A 448 -19.71 -7.76 -13.32
C ASP A 448 -19.44 -7.55 -11.82
N LEU A 449 -20.49 -7.77 -11.02
CA LEU A 449 -20.54 -7.42 -9.60
C LEU A 449 -19.91 -8.49 -8.70
N PRO A 450 -19.38 -8.10 -7.52
CA PRO A 450 -18.86 -9.03 -6.52
C PRO A 450 -19.88 -10.08 -6.09
N GLU A 451 -19.40 -11.31 -5.88
CA GLU A 451 -20.16 -12.43 -5.32
C GLU A 451 -19.31 -13.18 -4.29
N TRP A 452 -19.75 -13.22 -3.03
CA TRP A 452 -19.11 -13.96 -1.93
C TRP A 452 -19.29 -15.49 -2.04
N LYS A 453 -18.79 -16.08 -3.13
CA LYS A 453 -18.71 -17.53 -3.37
C LYS A 453 -17.25 -17.89 -3.60
N THR A 454 -16.75 -18.95 -2.96
CA THR A 454 -15.33 -19.31 -2.92
C THR A 454 -14.62 -19.30 -4.28
N ASN A 455 -15.30 -19.70 -5.35
CA ASN A 455 -14.75 -19.75 -6.71
C ASN A 455 -14.95 -18.46 -7.55
N LYS A 456 -15.55 -17.42 -6.97
CA LYS A 456 -15.83 -16.13 -7.62
C LYS A 456 -15.11 -14.93 -6.97
N ILE A 457 -14.46 -15.15 -5.83
CA ILE A 457 -13.74 -14.10 -5.12
C ILE A 457 -12.40 -13.84 -5.82
N ASP A 458 -12.35 -12.79 -6.63
CA ASP A 458 -11.13 -12.25 -7.21
C ASP A 458 -10.79 -10.92 -6.52
N PHE A 459 -9.97 -11.00 -5.48
CA PHE A 459 -9.57 -9.82 -4.72
C PHE A 459 -8.82 -8.79 -5.57
N TYR A 460 -8.13 -9.20 -6.64
CA TYR A 460 -7.41 -8.27 -7.50
C TYR A 460 -8.39 -7.44 -8.33
N TYR A 461 -9.35 -8.09 -8.98
CA TYR A 461 -10.43 -7.40 -9.69
C TYR A 461 -11.24 -6.52 -8.74
N TRP A 462 -11.64 -7.07 -7.58
CA TRP A 462 -12.51 -6.37 -6.65
C TRP A 462 -11.83 -5.13 -6.07
N TYR A 463 -10.55 -5.20 -5.76
CA TYR A 463 -9.77 -4.06 -5.27
C TYR A 463 -9.76 -2.91 -6.28
N TYR A 464 -9.33 -3.17 -7.51
CA TYR A 464 -9.22 -2.13 -8.53
C TYR A 464 -10.58 -1.61 -8.99
N SER A 465 -11.59 -2.46 -9.11
CA SER A 465 -12.94 -2.03 -9.47
C SER A 465 -13.58 -1.18 -8.39
N SER A 466 -13.36 -1.53 -7.11
CA SER A 466 -13.83 -0.70 -5.99
C SER A 466 -13.20 0.69 -6.04
N LEU A 467 -11.88 0.77 -6.26
CA LEU A 467 -11.18 2.06 -6.40
C LEU A 467 -11.66 2.83 -7.63
N ALA A 468 -11.74 2.18 -8.79
CA ALA A 468 -12.15 2.81 -10.03
C ALA A 468 -13.56 3.40 -9.95
N LEU A 469 -14.53 2.63 -9.45
CA LEU A 469 -15.93 3.06 -9.34
C LEU A 469 -16.10 4.15 -8.28
N PHE A 470 -15.49 3.97 -7.09
CA PHE A 470 -15.52 4.99 -6.06
C PHE A 470 -14.92 6.32 -6.53
N GLN A 471 -13.78 6.28 -7.23
CA GLN A 471 -13.14 7.48 -7.77
C GLN A 471 -13.91 8.09 -8.93
N PHE A 472 -14.67 7.27 -9.67
CA PHE A 472 -15.46 7.72 -10.81
C PHE A 472 -16.69 8.53 -10.37
N ASP A 473 -17.56 7.99 -9.50
CA ASP A 473 -18.82 8.65 -9.13
C ASP A 473 -19.04 8.91 -7.64
N GLY A 474 -18.10 8.50 -6.78
CA GLY A 474 -18.07 8.86 -5.38
C GLY A 474 -18.98 8.04 -4.49
N PRO A 475 -19.00 8.32 -3.18
CA PRO A 475 -19.80 7.59 -2.18
C PRO A 475 -21.31 7.60 -2.48
N GLU A 476 -21.81 8.70 -3.06
CA GLU A 476 -23.23 8.85 -3.39
C GLU A 476 -23.59 8.40 -4.81
N GLY A 477 -22.57 8.00 -5.59
CA GLY A 477 -22.70 7.63 -7.00
C GLY A 477 -23.50 6.34 -7.21
N PRO A 478 -24.34 6.27 -8.25
CA PRO A 478 -25.17 5.09 -8.51
C PRO A 478 -24.35 3.84 -8.84
N MET A 479 -23.20 3.97 -9.52
CA MET A 479 -22.34 2.84 -9.86
C MET A 479 -21.60 2.34 -8.62
N TRP A 480 -21.05 3.24 -7.80
CA TRP A 480 -20.46 2.87 -6.52
C TRP A 480 -21.47 2.17 -5.61
N LYS A 481 -22.68 2.71 -5.44
CA LYS A 481 -23.72 2.08 -4.59
C LYS A 481 -24.07 0.67 -5.08
N LYS A 482 -24.24 0.50 -6.40
CA LYS A 482 -24.53 -0.80 -7.01
C LYS A 482 -23.39 -1.82 -6.79
N TRP A 483 -22.14 -1.36 -6.82
CA TRP A 483 -20.96 -2.19 -6.56
C TRP A 483 -20.76 -2.51 -5.08
N ASN A 484 -20.92 -1.52 -4.21
CA ASN A 484 -20.59 -1.62 -2.79
C ASN A 484 -21.63 -2.42 -2.00
N GLU A 485 -22.88 -2.50 -2.47
CA GLU A 485 -23.91 -3.27 -1.78
C GLU A 485 -23.60 -4.77 -1.68
N PRO A 486 -23.26 -5.50 -2.76
CA PRO A 486 -22.85 -6.91 -2.66
C PRO A 486 -21.47 -7.14 -2.04
N MET A 487 -20.66 -6.08 -1.83
CA MET A 487 -19.36 -6.17 -1.16
C MET A 487 -19.48 -6.27 0.37
N LYS A 488 -20.54 -5.70 0.95
CA LYS A 488 -20.83 -5.78 2.39
C LYS A 488 -21.33 -7.17 2.77
#